data_AF-A0A0A3APN8-F1
#
_entry.id   AF-A0A0A3APN8-F1
#
_cell.length_a   1.000
_cell.length_b   1.000
_cell.length_c   1.000
_cell.angle_alpha   90.00
_cell.angle_beta   90.00
_cell.angle_gamma   90.00
#
_symmetry.space_group_name_H-M   'P 1'
#
loop_
_entity.id
_entity.type
_entity.pdbx_description
1 polymer ?
#
loop_
_entity_poly.entity_id
_entity_poly.type
_entity_poly.pdbx_seq_one_letter_code
_entity_poly.pdbx_strand_id
1 'polypeptide(L)'
;MAFFLSFSAILIIVIDQAIGFYVRKNIYDNIHAVPHRPYALVLGTSRYFSDNSINLFYYNRLLAAQELIKNNKVDYLLLSGDNRTRQYNEPRNMFYDLRKLGINSEFMYLDFAGFRTLDSVIRAKSVFHANAITIVSQRFHCERALFIAQYYNIDAVCYAAEYPEGHYGVRFREFFARLYMLWDLLTEKGPYFLGEPEPLPPPIMPEE
;
A
#
# COMPACT_ATOMS: atom_id res chain seq x y z
N MET A 1 -6.86 -23.95 -31.31
CA MET A 1 -6.80 -22.52 -30.92
C MET A 1 -7.65 -22.23 -29.69
N ALA A 2 -8.95 -22.55 -29.67
CA ALA A 2 -9.83 -22.32 -28.51
C ALA A 2 -9.36 -23.02 -27.20
N PHE A 3 -8.92 -24.29 -27.28
CA PHE A 3 -8.41 -25.04 -26.12
C PHE A 3 -7.12 -24.44 -25.51
N PHE A 4 -6.23 -23.90 -26.35
CA PHE A 4 -5.00 -23.23 -25.90
C PHE A 4 -5.32 -21.89 -25.23
N LEU A 5 -6.26 -21.12 -25.78
CA LEU A 5 -6.72 -19.86 -25.19
C LEU A 5 -7.40 -20.08 -23.83
N SER A 6 -8.22 -21.13 -23.70
CA SER A 6 -8.85 -21.49 -22.42
C SER A 6 -7.83 -21.94 -21.37
N PHE A 7 -6.82 -22.72 -21.76
CA PHE A 7 -5.76 -23.16 -20.85
C PHE A 7 -4.94 -21.97 -20.32
N SER A 8 -4.53 -21.05 -21.20
CA SER A 8 -3.82 -19.82 -20.80
C SER A 8 -4.65 -18.95 -19.86
N ALA A 9 -5.95 -18.81 -20.10
CA ALA A 9 -6.83 -18.05 -19.20
C ALA A 9 -6.94 -18.69 -17.80
N ILE A 10 -7.08 -20.01 -17.74
CA ILE A 10 -7.11 -20.75 -16.46
C ILE A 10 -5.78 -20.57 -15.72
N LEU A 11 -4.65 -20.70 -16.41
CA LEU A 11 -3.33 -20.54 -15.80
C LEU A 11 -3.16 -19.15 -15.18
N ILE A 12 -3.60 -18.09 -15.87
CA ILE A 12 -3.52 -16.72 -15.35
C ILE A 12 -4.37 -16.57 -14.08
N ILE A 13 -5.59 -17.11 -14.07
CA ILE A 13 -6.45 -17.09 -12.87
C ILE A 13 -5.80 -17.84 -11.72
N VAL A 14 -5.20 -19.01 -11.98
CA VAL A 14 -4.48 -19.79 -10.97
C VAL A 14 -3.31 -19.00 -10.39
N ILE A 15 -2.54 -18.29 -11.22
CA ILE A 15 -1.43 -17.44 -10.76
C ILE A 15 -1.94 -16.31 -9.86
N ASP A 16 -3.01 -15.63 -10.25
CA ASP A 16 -3.61 -14.57 -9.43
C ASP A 16 -4.06 -15.09 -8.04
N GLN A 17 -4.74 -16.23 -8.01
CA GLN A 17 -5.15 -16.88 -6.77
C GLN A 17 -3.94 -17.36 -5.94
N ALA A 18 -2.90 -17.86 -6.59
CA ALA A 18 -1.68 -18.30 -5.94
C ALA A 18 -0.95 -17.13 -5.26
N ILE A 19 -0.90 -15.95 -5.87
CA ILE A 19 -0.33 -14.73 -5.26
C ILE A 19 -1.09 -14.40 -3.98
N GLY A 20 -2.43 -14.31 -4.05
CA GLY A 20 -3.26 -14.02 -2.88
C GLY A 20 -3.08 -15.05 -1.78
N PHE A 21 -3.01 -16.33 -2.14
CA PHE A 21 -2.73 -17.41 -1.20
C PHE A 21 -1.35 -17.27 -0.56
N TYR A 22 -0.30 -17.01 -1.34
CA TYR A 22 1.09 -16.94 -0.88
C TYR A 22 1.30 -15.88 0.20
N VAL A 23 0.67 -14.71 0.06
CA VAL A 23 0.83 -13.57 0.96
C VAL A 23 -0.18 -13.53 2.11
N ARG A 24 -1.22 -14.39 2.10
CA ARG A 24 -2.39 -14.28 3.00
C ARG A 24 -2.06 -14.25 4.50
N LYS A 25 -0.99 -14.93 4.92
CA LYS A 25 -0.58 -15.01 6.33
C LYS A 25 -0.06 -13.69 6.89
N ASN A 26 0.32 -12.76 6.01
CA ASN A 26 0.85 -11.45 6.35
C ASN A 26 -0.19 -10.33 6.18
N ILE A 27 -1.46 -10.68 5.93
CA ILE A 27 -2.56 -9.73 5.85
C ILE A 27 -3.41 -9.85 7.10
N TYR A 28 -3.63 -8.72 7.76
CA TYR A 28 -4.40 -8.59 8.99
C TYR A 28 -5.58 -7.65 8.75
N ASP A 29 -6.73 -7.99 9.30
CA ASP A 29 -7.97 -7.19 9.30
C ASP A 29 -8.45 -6.90 10.74
N ASN A 30 -7.74 -7.41 11.74
CA ASN A 30 -7.98 -7.15 13.15
C ASN A 30 -6.78 -6.44 13.75
N ILE A 31 -6.99 -5.21 14.24
CA ILE A 31 -5.96 -4.37 14.86
C ILE A 31 -5.18 -5.08 15.98
N HIS A 32 -5.85 -5.92 16.78
CA HIS A 32 -5.19 -6.60 17.90
C HIS A 32 -4.22 -7.70 17.45
N ALA A 33 -4.44 -8.27 16.27
CA ALA A 33 -3.58 -9.30 15.68
C ALA A 33 -2.38 -8.71 14.91
N VAL A 34 -2.44 -7.44 14.50
CA VAL A 34 -1.33 -6.78 13.81
C VAL A 34 -0.13 -6.68 14.76
N PRO A 35 1.04 -7.23 14.40
CA PRO A 35 2.26 -7.02 15.18
C PRO A 35 2.74 -5.57 15.09
N HIS A 36 3.36 -5.06 16.15
CA HIS A 36 4.01 -3.75 16.10
C HIS A 36 5.12 -3.75 15.04
N ARG A 37 5.16 -2.72 14.20
CA ARG A 37 6.32 -2.34 13.37
C ARG A 37 6.49 -0.82 13.41
N PRO A 38 7.72 -0.27 13.40
CA PRO A 38 7.93 1.16 13.60
C PRO A 38 7.26 2.05 12.53
N TYR A 39 7.14 1.55 11.31
CA TYR A 39 6.71 2.36 10.17
C TYR A 39 5.48 1.77 9.50
N ALA A 40 4.51 2.62 9.15
CA ALA A 40 3.40 2.26 8.28
C ALA A 40 3.58 2.90 6.89
N LEU A 41 3.50 2.10 5.82
CA LEU A 41 3.43 2.61 4.45
C LEU A 41 1.96 2.75 4.04
N VAL A 42 1.44 3.98 4.04
CA VAL A 42 0.07 4.27 3.61
C VAL A 42 0.07 4.50 2.10
N LEU A 43 -0.51 3.56 1.37
CA LEU A 43 -0.55 3.61 -0.10
C LEU A 43 -1.64 4.59 -0.57
N GLY A 44 -1.26 5.49 -1.48
CA GLY A 44 -2.12 6.49 -2.09
C GLY A 44 -3.23 5.92 -2.97
N THR A 45 -4.31 6.68 -3.06
CA THR A 45 -5.40 6.52 -4.04
C THR A 45 -6.11 7.86 -4.18
N SER A 46 -6.82 8.07 -5.28
CA SER A 46 -7.52 9.32 -5.54
C SER A 46 -8.54 9.63 -4.44
N ARG A 47 -8.56 10.87 -3.94
CA ARG A 47 -9.47 11.35 -2.88
C ARG A 47 -10.94 11.37 -3.31
N TYR A 48 -11.17 11.65 -4.58
CA TYR A 48 -12.49 11.71 -5.20
C TYR A 48 -12.55 10.75 -6.38
N PHE A 49 -13.76 10.26 -6.68
CA PHE A 49 -14.05 9.63 -7.96
C PHE A 49 -14.21 10.70 -9.07
N SER A 50 -14.32 10.26 -10.32
CA SER A 50 -14.46 11.17 -11.48
C SER A 50 -15.74 12.01 -11.46
N ASP A 51 -16.74 11.60 -10.69
CA ASP A 51 -17.99 12.33 -10.47
C ASP A 51 -17.95 13.27 -9.26
N ASN A 52 -16.75 13.53 -8.71
CA ASN A 52 -16.48 14.32 -7.50
C ASN A 52 -17.06 13.74 -6.19
N SER A 53 -17.62 12.53 -6.19
CA SER A 53 -18.00 11.86 -4.95
C SER A 53 -16.76 11.42 -4.16
N ILE A 54 -16.90 11.35 -2.83
CA ILE A 54 -15.79 10.94 -1.94
C ILE A 54 -15.44 9.48 -2.24
N ASN A 55 -14.14 9.22 -2.41
CA ASN A 55 -13.67 7.86 -2.55
C ASN A 55 -13.58 7.17 -1.18
N LEU A 56 -14.51 6.27 -0.88
CA LEU A 56 -14.49 5.51 0.39
C LEU A 56 -13.24 4.63 0.54
N PHE A 57 -12.63 4.17 -0.57
CA PHE A 57 -11.34 3.46 -0.49
C PHE A 57 -10.23 4.36 0.07
N TYR A 58 -10.24 5.66 -0.26
CA TYR A 58 -9.31 6.63 0.28
C TYR A 58 -9.56 6.82 1.78
N TYR A 59 -10.81 7.10 2.15
CA TYR A 59 -11.17 7.40 3.53
C TYR A 59 -10.89 6.22 4.47
N ASN A 60 -11.26 5.00 4.09
CA ASN A 60 -11.04 3.81 4.89
C ASN A 60 -9.54 3.52 5.12
N ARG A 61 -8.65 3.88 4.18
CA ARG A 61 -7.19 3.78 4.40
C ARG A 61 -6.71 4.74 5.46
N LEU A 62 -7.26 5.95 5.52
CA LEU A 62 -6.90 6.93 6.55
C LEU A 62 -7.38 6.48 7.93
N LEU A 63 -8.58 5.90 8.02
CA LEU A 63 -9.08 5.31 9.25
C LEU A 63 -8.19 4.16 9.73
N ALA A 64 -7.80 3.25 8.83
CA ALA A 64 -6.89 2.16 9.16
C ALA A 64 -5.51 2.66 9.63
N ALA A 65 -4.96 3.70 8.98
CA ALA A 65 -3.70 4.32 9.39
C ALA A 65 -3.80 5.00 10.76
N GLN A 66 -4.92 5.71 11.01
CA GLN A 66 -5.21 6.31 12.31
C GLN A 66 -5.33 5.25 13.41
N GLU A 67 -5.98 4.13 13.11
CA GLU A 67 -6.18 3.03 14.06
C GLU A 67 -4.84 2.38 14.47
N LEU A 68 -3.92 2.20 13.53
CA LEU A 68 -2.57 1.70 13.83
C LEU A 68 -1.82 2.61 14.79
N ILE A 69 -1.82 3.93 14.56
CA ILE A 69 -1.18 4.90 15.46
C ILE A 69 -1.83 4.88 16.84
N LYS A 70 -3.18 4.94 16.89
CA LYS A 70 -3.91 4.98 18.17
C LYS A 70 -3.73 3.73 19.03
N ASN A 71 -3.42 2.59 18.43
CA ASN A 71 -3.21 1.32 19.12
C ASN A 71 -1.71 0.97 19.28
N ASN A 72 -0.80 1.93 19.07
CA ASN A 72 0.65 1.72 19.17
C ASN A 72 1.16 0.54 18.34
N LYS A 73 0.55 0.34 17.16
CA LYS A 73 0.97 -0.70 16.20
C LYS A 73 2.01 -0.19 15.23
N VAL A 74 2.18 1.13 15.13
CA VAL A 74 3.21 1.84 14.38
C VAL A 74 3.57 3.15 15.06
N ASP A 75 4.79 3.64 14.83
CA ASP A 75 5.29 4.91 15.36
C ASP A 75 5.07 6.05 14.36
N TYR A 76 5.35 5.77 13.08
CA TYR A 76 5.34 6.77 12.01
C TYR A 76 4.57 6.30 10.79
N LEU A 77 3.89 7.24 10.12
CA LEU A 77 3.21 7.03 8.85
C LEU A 77 4.05 7.62 7.71
N LEU A 78 4.40 6.79 6.74
CA LEU A 78 4.91 7.20 5.43
C LEU A 78 3.76 7.22 4.43
N LEU A 79 3.35 8.41 4.00
CA LEU A 79 2.24 8.65 3.09
C LEU A 79 2.77 8.71 1.65
N SER A 80 2.64 7.62 0.90
CA SER A 80 3.22 7.48 -0.45
C SER A 80 2.16 7.49 -1.54
N GLY A 81 2.33 8.32 -2.56
CA GLY A 81 1.40 8.43 -3.68
C GLY A 81 1.88 9.36 -4.79
N ASP A 82 1.04 9.54 -5.82
CA ASP A 82 1.38 10.37 -6.98
C ASP A 82 1.20 11.87 -6.69
N ASN A 83 2.05 12.68 -7.34
CA ASN A 83 2.04 14.15 -7.34
C ASN A 83 2.27 14.74 -8.75
N ARG A 84 2.11 13.96 -9.84
CA ARG A 84 2.37 14.41 -11.22
C ARG A 84 1.41 15.48 -11.73
N THR A 85 0.28 15.72 -11.07
CA THR A 85 -0.64 16.81 -11.44
C THR A 85 -0.86 17.76 -10.27
N ARG A 86 -0.80 19.09 -10.51
CA ARG A 86 -1.03 20.13 -9.49
C ARG A 86 -2.41 20.04 -8.81
N GLN A 87 -3.37 19.39 -9.45
CA GLN A 87 -4.73 19.17 -8.91
C GLN A 87 -4.84 17.90 -8.05
N TYR A 88 -3.83 17.03 -8.02
CA TYR A 88 -3.82 15.79 -7.24
C TYR A 88 -2.44 15.51 -6.64
N ASN A 89 -2.19 16.06 -5.45
CA ASN A 89 -1.10 15.63 -4.59
C ASN A 89 -1.66 14.67 -3.54
N GLU A 90 -1.60 13.37 -3.82
CA GLU A 90 -2.18 12.35 -2.93
C GLU A 90 -1.55 12.37 -1.52
N PRO A 91 -0.21 12.42 -1.35
CA PRO A 91 0.40 12.50 -0.03
C PRO A 91 -0.07 13.71 0.80
N ARG A 92 -0.15 14.90 0.20
CA ARG A 92 -0.63 16.10 0.91
C ARG A 92 -2.09 15.97 1.32
N ASN A 93 -2.94 15.40 0.47
CA ASN A 93 -4.33 15.16 0.81
C ASN A 93 -4.43 14.23 2.03
N MET A 94 -3.70 13.10 2.01
CA MET A 94 -3.67 12.15 3.12
C MET A 94 -3.20 12.83 4.41
N PHE A 95 -2.14 13.63 4.34
CA PHE A 95 -1.61 14.38 5.47
C PHE A 95 -2.64 15.33 6.09
N TYR A 96 -3.29 16.16 5.27
CA TYR A 96 -4.27 17.11 5.77
C TYR A 96 -5.49 16.41 6.37
N ASP A 97 -5.95 15.33 5.76
CA ASP A 97 -7.12 14.60 6.25
C ASP A 97 -6.79 13.76 7.50
N LEU A 98 -5.59 13.19 7.62
CA LEU A 98 -5.12 12.53 8.86
C LEU A 98 -4.94 13.51 10.02
N ARG A 99 -4.51 14.75 9.75
CA ARG A 99 -4.50 15.81 10.77
C ARG A 99 -5.90 16.13 11.28
N LYS A 100 -6.91 16.16 10.40
CA LYS A 100 -8.32 16.33 10.82
C LYS A 100 -8.82 15.14 11.63
N LEU A 101 -8.27 13.95 11.38
CA LEU A 101 -8.49 12.74 12.19
C LEU A 101 -7.67 12.74 13.50
N GLY A 102 -6.93 13.81 13.80
CA GLY A 102 -6.22 13.97 15.07
C GLY A 102 -4.82 13.36 15.14
N ILE A 103 -4.23 12.96 14.01
CA ILE A 103 -2.83 12.52 13.98
C ILE A 103 -1.90 13.74 13.93
N ASN A 104 -0.92 13.80 14.85
CA ASN A 104 0.05 14.90 14.88
C ASN A 104 1.01 14.80 13.68
N SER A 105 1.38 15.95 13.11
CA SER A 105 2.26 16.05 11.94
C SER A 105 3.66 15.48 12.17
N GLU A 106 4.13 15.44 13.42
CA GLU A 106 5.43 14.85 13.76
C GLU A 106 5.50 13.34 13.49
N PHE A 107 4.35 12.66 13.42
CA PHE A 107 4.26 11.23 13.12
C PHE A 107 4.07 10.92 11.63
N MET A 108 4.07 11.94 10.75
CA MET A 108 3.69 11.78 9.34
C MET A 108 4.72 12.34 8.37
N TYR A 109 5.12 11.52 7.40
CA TYR A 109 6.12 11.82 6.38
C TYR A 109 5.54 11.59 4.98
N LEU A 110 6.03 12.34 3.99
CA LEU A 110 5.44 12.37 2.64
C LEU A 110 6.40 11.78 1.61
N ASP A 111 5.90 10.85 0.80
CA ASP A 111 6.59 10.35 -0.38
C ASP A 111 5.81 10.70 -1.65
N PHE A 112 6.34 11.65 -2.44
CA PHE A 112 5.71 12.16 -3.66
C PHE A 112 6.06 11.36 -4.93
N ALA A 113 6.85 10.29 -4.82
CA ALA A 113 7.30 9.48 -5.95
C ALA A 113 6.72 8.05 -5.94
N GLY A 114 5.60 7.85 -5.25
CA GLY A 114 4.82 6.61 -5.24
C GLY A 114 3.92 6.44 -6.47
N PHE A 115 4.48 6.46 -7.69
CA PHE A 115 3.69 6.44 -8.94
C PHE A 115 3.01 5.09 -9.22
N ARG A 116 3.59 4.01 -8.70
CA ARG A 116 3.06 2.65 -8.71
C ARG A 116 3.33 2.04 -7.34
N THR A 117 2.62 0.97 -7.02
CA THR A 117 2.86 0.18 -5.81
C THR A 117 4.31 -0.27 -5.69
N LEU A 118 4.94 -0.65 -6.80
CA LEU A 118 6.37 -1.01 -6.84
C LEU A 118 7.25 0.15 -6.38
N ASP A 119 6.97 1.36 -6.86
CA ASP A 119 7.73 2.56 -6.51
C ASP A 119 7.60 2.83 -5.00
N SER A 120 6.38 2.85 -4.45
CA SER A 120 6.15 3.07 -3.02
C SER A 120 6.84 2.04 -2.12
N VAL A 121 6.73 0.75 -2.46
CA VAL A 121 7.28 -0.34 -1.65
C VAL A 121 8.81 -0.31 -1.64
N ILE A 122 9.45 -0.14 -2.80
CA ILE A 122 10.92 -0.09 -2.87
C ILE A 122 11.45 1.18 -2.21
N ARG A 123 10.82 2.34 -2.46
CA ARG A 123 11.24 3.62 -1.87
C ARG A 123 11.14 3.61 -0.35
N ALA A 124 10.14 2.96 0.23
CA ALA A 124 10.02 2.83 1.69
C ALA A 124 11.32 2.28 2.32
N LYS A 125 11.95 1.27 1.70
CA LYS A 125 13.24 0.75 2.17
C LYS A 125 14.42 1.61 1.72
N SER A 126 14.54 1.90 0.42
CA SER A 126 15.76 2.48 -0.16
C SER A 126 15.94 3.97 0.10
N VAL A 127 14.85 4.72 0.26
CA VAL A 127 14.87 6.17 0.48
C VAL A 127 14.63 6.47 1.94
N PHE A 128 13.57 5.88 2.49
CA PHE A 128 13.07 6.22 3.83
C PHE A 128 13.64 5.32 4.93
N HIS A 129 14.45 4.32 4.56
CA HIS A 129 15.06 3.35 5.49
C HIS A 129 14.05 2.65 6.42
N ALA A 130 12.80 2.53 5.97
CA ALA A 130 11.74 1.83 6.67
C ALA A 130 11.92 0.32 6.47
N ASN A 131 12.76 -0.29 7.30
CA ASN A 131 13.22 -1.67 7.12
C ASN A 131 12.17 -2.75 7.50
N ALA A 132 11.24 -2.41 8.39
CA ALA A 132 10.10 -3.24 8.77
C ALA A 132 8.82 -2.39 8.70
N ILE A 133 7.91 -2.72 7.79
CA ILE A 133 6.73 -1.90 7.49
C ILE A 133 5.39 -2.62 7.69
N THR A 134 4.39 -1.88 8.15
CA THR A 134 2.98 -2.23 8.02
C THR A 134 2.38 -1.47 6.85
N ILE A 135 2.12 -2.15 5.74
CA ILE A 135 1.46 -1.55 4.57
C ILE A 135 -0.01 -1.32 4.90
N VAL A 136 -0.56 -0.15 4.55
CA VAL A 136 -1.98 0.18 4.75
C VAL A 136 -2.66 0.34 3.40
N SER A 137 -3.57 -0.57 3.10
CA SER A 137 -4.40 -0.51 1.90
C SER A 137 -5.61 -1.45 2.00
N GLN A 138 -6.37 -1.64 0.94
CA GLN A 138 -7.38 -2.71 0.91
C GLN A 138 -6.74 -4.08 0.64
N ARG A 139 -7.40 -5.15 1.10
CA ARG A 139 -6.93 -6.54 0.97
C ARG A 139 -6.40 -6.89 -0.44
N PHE A 140 -7.12 -6.52 -1.49
CA PHE A 140 -6.71 -6.82 -2.87
C PHE A 140 -5.36 -6.14 -3.24
N HIS A 141 -5.12 -4.93 -2.73
CA HIS A 141 -3.90 -4.16 -2.97
C HIS A 141 -2.78 -4.58 -2.02
N CYS A 142 -3.12 -4.96 -0.78
CA CYS A 142 -2.21 -5.59 0.16
C CYS A 142 -1.54 -6.83 -0.45
N GLU A 143 -2.32 -7.70 -1.09
CA GLU A 143 -1.79 -8.91 -1.72
C GLU A 143 -0.70 -8.57 -2.77
N ARG A 144 -0.95 -7.56 -3.61
CA ARG A 144 0.02 -7.07 -4.61
C ARG A 144 1.24 -6.43 -3.96
N ALA A 145 1.04 -5.55 -2.98
CA ALA A 145 2.14 -4.84 -2.32
C ALA A 145 3.05 -5.78 -1.53
N LEU A 146 2.47 -6.78 -0.84
CA LEU A 146 3.22 -7.81 -0.11
C LEU A 146 4.01 -8.72 -1.04
N PHE A 147 3.45 -9.07 -2.21
CA PHE A 147 4.17 -9.88 -3.18
C PHE A 147 5.42 -9.15 -3.69
N ILE A 148 5.30 -7.86 -3.99
CA ILE A 148 6.45 -6.99 -4.33
C ILE A 148 7.45 -6.95 -3.17
N ALA A 149 6.98 -6.70 -1.94
CA ALA A 149 7.85 -6.62 -0.77
C ALA A 149 8.67 -7.91 -0.58
N GLN A 150 8.04 -9.08 -0.69
CA GLN A 150 8.70 -10.37 -0.59
C GLN A 150 9.71 -10.60 -1.72
N TYR A 151 9.38 -10.23 -2.96
CA TYR A 151 10.30 -10.32 -4.09
C TYR A 151 11.59 -9.52 -3.85
N TYR A 152 11.49 -8.33 -3.25
CA TYR A 152 12.63 -7.47 -2.92
C TYR A 152 13.21 -7.68 -1.52
N ASN A 153 12.83 -8.75 -0.81
CA ASN A 153 13.28 -9.04 0.56
C ASN A 153 13.07 -7.84 1.52
N ILE A 154 11.86 -7.28 1.51
CA ILE A 154 11.39 -6.23 2.40
C ILE A 154 10.49 -6.88 3.45
N ASP A 155 10.79 -6.67 4.74
CA ASP A 155 9.93 -7.15 5.83
C ASP A 155 8.65 -6.31 5.89
N ALA A 156 7.56 -6.92 5.44
CA ALA A 156 6.27 -6.27 5.38
C ALA A 156 5.13 -7.17 5.85
N VAL A 157 4.21 -6.59 6.61
CA VAL A 157 2.82 -7.07 6.74
C VAL A 157 1.89 -6.03 6.15
N CYS A 158 0.61 -6.38 5.97
CA CYS A 158 -0.40 -5.43 5.55
C CYS A 158 -1.57 -5.39 6.54
N TYR A 159 -2.00 -4.19 6.90
CA TYR A 159 -3.26 -3.94 7.56
C TYR A 159 -4.32 -3.56 6.53
N ALA A 160 -5.28 -4.46 6.32
CA ALA A 160 -6.32 -4.33 5.33
C ALA A 160 -7.43 -3.40 5.83
N ALA A 161 -7.50 -2.20 5.25
CA ALA A 161 -8.61 -1.29 5.43
C ALA A 161 -9.93 -1.89 4.93
N GLU A 162 -11.03 -1.47 5.56
CA GLU A 162 -12.39 -1.90 5.23
C GLU A 162 -12.69 -1.67 3.74
N TYR A 163 -13.36 -2.65 3.15
CA TYR A 163 -13.76 -2.62 1.75
C TYR A 163 -15.13 -1.94 1.61
N PRO A 164 -15.25 -0.84 0.84
CA PRO A 164 -16.54 -0.19 0.62
C PRO A 164 -17.54 -1.08 -0.12
N GLU A 165 -18.79 -1.15 0.36
CA GLU A 165 -19.87 -1.90 -0.29
C GLU A 165 -20.18 -1.41 -1.71
N GLY A 166 -20.73 -2.28 -2.57
CA GLY A 166 -21.21 -1.89 -3.90
C GLY A 166 -20.13 -1.77 -5.00
N HIS A 167 -18.84 -1.88 -4.65
CA HIS A 167 -17.74 -1.72 -5.60
C HIS A 167 -17.18 -3.05 -6.15
N TYR A 168 -17.99 -3.84 -6.85
CA TYR A 168 -17.60 -5.20 -7.31
C TYR A 168 -16.57 -5.21 -8.46
N GLY A 169 -16.47 -4.13 -9.25
CA GLY A 169 -15.58 -4.05 -10.43
C GLY A 169 -14.08 -3.92 -10.09
N VAL A 170 -13.73 -3.63 -8.85
CA VAL A 170 -12.32 -3.44 -8.43
C VAL A 170 -11.52 -4.73 -8.55
N ARG A 171 -12.15 -5.90 -8.35
CA ARG A 171 -11.50 -7.20 -8.51
C ARG A 171 -11.00 -7.42 -9.94
N PHE A 172 -11.76 -7.00 -10.94
CA PHE A 172 -11.36 -7.08 -12.34
C PHE A 172 -10.17 -6.16 -12.64
N ARG A 173 -10.22 -4.91 -12.18
CA ARG A 173 -9.08 -3.98 -12.30
C ARG A 173 -7.82 -4.54 -11.63
N GLU A 174 -7.95 -5.11 -10.44
CA GLU A 174 -6.81 -5.64 -9.70
C GLU A 174 -6.17 -6.84 -10.39
N PHE A 175 -6.97 -7.69 -11.04
CA PHE A 175 -6.46 -8.79 -11.85
C PHE A 175 -5.46 -8.31 -12.92
N PHE A 176 -5.80 -7.25 -13.67
CA PHE A 176 -4.85 -6.66 -14.62
C PHE A 176 -3.66 -5.97 -13.94
N ALA A 177 -3.88 -5.32 -12.80
CA ALA A 177 -2.80 -4.69 -12.04
C ALA A 177 -1.75 -5.70 -11.56
N ARG A 178 -2.16 -6.93 -11.22
CA ARG A 178 -1.24 -8.02 -10.86
C ARG A 178 -0.51 -8.60 -12.05
N LEU A 179 -1.17 -8.73 -13.20
CA LEU A 179 -0.48 -9.12 -14.43
C LEU A 179 0.59 -8.11 -14.82
N TYR A 180 0.27 -6.82 -14.71
CA TYR A 180 1.25 -5.75 -14.94
C TYR A 180 2.38 -5.77 -13.90
N MET A 181 2.08 -6.03 -12.62
CA MET A 181 3.11 -6.23 -11.59
C MET A 181 4.04 -7.39 -11.96
N LEU A 182 3.51 -8.56 -12.35
CA LEU A 182 4.34 -9.71 -12.73
C LEU A 182 5.26 -9.35 -13.89
N TRP A 183 4.77 -8.59 -14.87
CA TRP A 183 5.60 -8.08 -15.97
C TRP A 183 6.73 -7.17 -15.47
N ASP A 184 6.42 -6.20 -14.60
CA ASP A 184 7.42 -5.30 -14.02
C ASP A 184 8.50 -6.09 -13.24
N LEU A 185 8.12 -7.13 -12.49
CA LEU A 185 9.05 -7.97 -11.72
C LEU A 185 9.91 -8.85 -12.63
N LEU A 186 9.32 -9.50 -13.64
CA LEU A 186 10.05 -10.35 -14.61
C LEU A 186 11.04 -9.55 -15.46
N THR A 187 10.75 -8.26 -15.68
CA THR A 187 11.63 -7.34 -16.42
C THR A 187 12.58 -6.56 -15.51
N GLU A 188 12.63 -6.90 -14.21
CA GLU A 188 13.47 -6.26 -13.18
C GLU A 188 13.37 -4.73 -13.17
N LYS A 189 12.16 -4.21 -13.44
CA LYS A 189 11.96 -2.78 -13.56
C LYS A 189 12.08 -2.11 -12.19
N GLY A 190 13.08 -1.26 -12.03
CA GLY A 190 13.25 -0.44 -10.84
C GLY A 190 12.19 0.65 -10.66
N PRO A 191 12.26 1.40 -9.55
CA PRO A 191 11.41 2.56 -9.33
C PRO A 191 11.57 3.60 -10.44
N TYR A 192 10.49 4.28 -10.82
CA TYR A 192 10.55 5.36 -11.80
C TYR A 192 11.45 6.50 -11.32
N PHE A 193 11.43 6.79 -10.02
CA PHE A 193 12.30 7.76 -9.38
C PHE A 193 12.71 7.25 -8.00
N LEU A 194 14.01 7.04 -7.77
CA LEU A 194 14.53 6.65 -6.47
C LEU A 194 14.87 7.87 -5.60
N GLY A 195 15.52 8.90 -6.15
CA GLY A 195 15.92 10.07 -5.36
C GLY A 195 16.99 9.75 -4.31
N GLU A 196 17.36 10.77 -3.53
CA GLU A 196 18.34 10.66 -2.44
C GLU A 196 17.72 10.07 -1.18
N PRO A 197 18.50 9.41 -0.30
CA PRO A 197 18.00 8.94 0.99
C PRO A 197 17.46 10.08 1.87
N GLU A 198 16.25 9.87 2.39
CA GLU A 198 15.57 10.73 3.34
C GLU A 198 15.05 9.86 4.50
N PRO A 199 15.94 9.38 5.39
CA PRO A 199 15.57 8.39 6.41
C PRO A 199 14.49 8.91 7.37
N LEU A 200 13.53 8.04 7.71
CA LEU A 200 12.57 8.32 8.78
C LEU A 200 13.26 8.37 10.15
N PRO A 201 12.64 8.99 11.16
CA PRO A 201 13.15 8.95 12.53
C PRO A 201 13.34 7.51 13.02
N PRO A 202 14.23 7.30 14.00
CA PRO A 202 14.38 5.99 14.63
C PRO A 202 13.08 5.56 15.33
N PRO A 203 12.81 4.24 15.48
CA PRO A 203 11.64 3.74 16.18
C PRO A 203 11.49 4.33 17.57
N ILE A 204 10.26 4.56 17.99
CA ILE A 204 9.96 4.93 19.38
C ILE A 204 10.10 3.66 20.19
N MET A 205 11.12 3.59 21.04
CA MET A 205 11.27 2.44 21.93
C MET A 205 10.04 2.39 22.86
N PRO A 206 9.35 1.24 22.97
CA PRO A 206 8.28 1.13 23.95
C PRO A 206 8.86 1.41 25.34
N GLU A 207 8.16 2.22 26.14
CA GLU A 207 8.47 2.37 27.56
C GLU A 207 8.39 0.97 28.20
N GLU A 208 9.45 0.58 28.92
CA GLU A 208 9.54 -0.71 29.65
C GLU A 208 8.46 -0.85 30.73
#